data_AF-R5MC90-F1
#
_entry.id   AF-R5MC90-F1
#
_cell.length_a   1.000
_cell.length_b   1.000
_cell.length_c   1.000
_cell.angle_alpha   90.00
_cell.angle_beta   90.00
_cell.angle_gamma   90.00
#
_symmetry.space_group_name_H-M   'P 1'
#
loop_
_entity.id
_entity.type
_entity.pdbx_description
1 polymer ?
#
loop_
_entity_poly.entity_id
_entity_poly.type
_entity_poly.pdbx_seq_one_letter_code
_entity_poly.pdbx_strand_id
1 'polypeptide(L)'
;MKQILPEISKTTDIDNYVKQTMPALRNILNNYQVKYNISYGDNFFPSKTYKGIKYPAGYYNSLVITLGQGLGENFWCVMYPPLCLIDENKNTTEVEYKSYVKDVLLKYN
;
A
#
# COMPACT_ATOMS: atom_id res chain seq x y z
N MET A 1 15.94 5.45 0.36
CA MET A 1 14.82 6.37 0.63
C MET A 1 15.01 7.12 1.96
N LYS A 2 16.04 7.99 2.05
CA LYS A 2 15.99 9.12 3.02
C LYS A 2 15.27 10.34 2.44
N GLN A 3 14.84 10.25 1.18
CA GLN A 3 14.03 11.23 0.49
C GLN A 3 12.90 10.50 -0.21
N ILE A 4 11.73 11.14 -0.27
CA ILE A 4 10.50 10.72 -0.95
C ILE A 4 9.58 9.74 -0.17
N LEU A 5 9.47 9.92 1.14
CA LEU A 5 8.18 10.36 1.67
C LEU A 5 8.52 11.66 2.40
N PRO A 6 7.98 12.84 2.00
CA PRO A 6 8.01 13.96 2.93
C PRO A 6 7.38 13.47 4.25
N GLU A 7 7.79 14.01 5.38
CA GLU A 7 7.03 13.79 6.62
C GLU A 7 5.65 14.43 6.43
N ILE A 8 4.73 13.69 5.83
CA ILE A 8 3.36 14.14 5.55
C ILE A 8 2.64 14.09 6.90
N SER A 9 2.74 15.21 7.63
CA SER A 9 2.24 15.31 9.00
C SER A 9 0.76 15.70 9.07
N LYS A 10 0.14 16.09 7.94
CA LYS A 10 -1.24 16.59 7.87
C LYS A 10 -2.03 15.97 6.72
N THR A 11 -3.33 15.81 6.94
CA THR A 11 -4.28 15.23 5.97
C THR A 11 -4.38 16.03 4.66
N THR A 12 -4.33 17.36 4.73
CA THR A 12 -4.32 18.25 3.56
C THR A 12 -3.14 18.00 2.63
N ASP A 13 -1.99 17.62 3.20
CA ASP A 13 -0.78 17.36 2.42
C ASP A 13 -0.88 16.04 1.66
N ILE A 14 -1.58 15.04 2.22
CA ILE A 14 -1.89 13.77 1.52
C ILE A 14 -2.82 14.04 0.34
N ASP A 15 -3.90 14.79 0.55
CA ASP A 15 -4.87 15.09 -0.51
C ASP A 15 -4.23 15.83 -1.69
N ASN A 16 -3.38 16.80 -1.40
CA ASN A 16 -2.66 17.55 -2.42
C ASN A 16 -1.66 16.66 -3.15
N TYR A 17 -0.92 15.82 -2.43
CA TYR A 17 0.01 14.86 -3.04
C TYR A 17 -0.71 13.92 -3.98
N VAL A 18 -1.79 13.29 -3.54
CA VAL A 18 -2.59 12.38 -4.38
C VAL A 18 -3.08 13.11 -5.62
N LYS A 19 -3.66 14.32 -5.49
CA LYS A 19 -4.12 15.12 -6.63
C LYS A 19 -2.99 15.41 -7.63
N GLN A 20 -1.80 15.73 -7.16
CA GLN A 20 -0.63 16.01 -8.01
C GLN A 20 -0.10 14.76 -8.71
N THR A 21 -0.18 13.59 -8.07
CA THR A 21 0.32 12.32 -8.64
C THR A 21 -0.68 11.66 -9.59
N MET A 22 -1.98 11.97 -9.51
CA MET A 22 -3.03 11.38 -10.34
C MET A 22 -2.76 11.39 -11.86
N PRO A 23 -2.24 12.47 -12.48
CA PRO A 23 -1.92 12.46 -13.90
C PRO A 23 -0.84 11.42 -14.25
N ALA A 24 0.22 11.34 -13.45
CA ALA A 24 1.30 10.36 -13.65
C ALA A 24 0.77 8.92 -13.50
N LEU A 25 -0.06 8.68 -12.48
CA LEU A 25 -0.70 7.38 -12.27
C LEU A 25 -1.58 6.97 -13.47
N ARG A 26 -2.39 7.89 -14.01
CA ARG A 26 -3.22 7.62 -15.20
C ARG A 26 -2.37 7.29 -16.42
N ASN A 27 -1.27 8.00 -16.63
CA ASN A 27 -0.33 7.71 -17.72
C ASN A 27 0.26 6.30 -17.60
N ILE A 28 0.65 5.88 -16.39
CA ILE A 28 1.14 4.52 -16.13
C ILE A 28 0.07 3.49 -16.44
N LEU A 29 -1.17 3.68 -15.94
CA LEU A 29 -2.27 2.74 -16.14
C LEU A 29 -2.67 2.60 -17.62
N ASN A 30 -2.64 3.69 -18.37
CA ASN A 30 -2.91 3.69 -19.82
C ASN A 30 -1.95 2.77 -20.60
N ASN A 31 -0.71 2.57 -20.14
CA ASN A 31 0.25 1.69 -20.81
C ASN A 31 -0.11 0.21 -20.72
N TYR A 32 -0.94 -0.20 -19.77
CA TYR A 32 -1.30 -1.61 -19.57
C TYR A 32 -2.49 -2.06 -20.43
N GLN A 33 -3.14 -1.15 -21.16
CA GLN A 33 -4.29 -1.46 -22.04
C GLN A 33 -5.46 -2.20 -21.34
N VAL A 34 -5.56 -2.09 -20.02
CA VAL A 34 -6.66 -2.66 -19.23
C VAL A 34 -7.62 -1.53 -18.85
N LYS A 35 -8.93 -1.76 -18.98
CA LYS A 35 -9.93 -0.82 -18.44
C LYS A 35 -9.73 -0.67 -16.94
N TYR A 36 -9.70 0.55 -16.43
CA TYR A 36 -9.51 0.78 -15.00
C TYR A 36 -10.46 1.85 -14.47
N ASN A 37 -10.71 1.80 -13.16
CA ASN A 37 -11.39 2.84 -12.41
C ASN A 37 -10.52 3.30 -11.25
N ILE A 38 -10.57 4.58 -10.91
CA ILE A 38 -9.84 5.16 -9.77
C ILE A 38 -10.85 5.85 -8.86
N SER A 39 -10.88 5.48 -7.59
CA SER A 39 -11.67 6.13 -6.54
C SER A 39 -10.73 6.65 -5.45
N TYR A 40 -10.80 7.95 -5.16
CA TYR A 40 -10.06 8.57 -4.05
C TYR A 40 -11.03 9.21 -3.07
N GLY A 41 -10.82 8.95 -1.77
CA GLY A 41 -11.69 9.39 -0.68
C GLY A 41 -12.21 8.19 0.11
N ASP A 42 -13.42 8.31 0.65
CA ASP A 42 -14.01 7.27 1.49
C ASP A 42 -14.47 6.08 0.66
N ASN A 43 -13.74 4.96 0.77
CA ASN A 43 -14.12 3.69 0.15
C ASN A 43 -14.43 2.65 1.22
N PHE A 44 -15.42 1.80 0.94
CA PHE A 44 -15.79 0.71 1.85
C PHE A 44 -14.84 -0.48 1.68
N PHE A 45 -14.38 -1.00 2.81
CA PHE A 45 -13.59 -2.21 2.90
C PHE A 45 -14.30 -3.23 3.80
N PRO A 46 -14.48 -4.49 3.36
CA PRO A 46 -15.02 -5.55 4.22
C PRO A 46 -14.05 -5.90 5.36
N SER A 47 -14.50 -6.63 6.38
CA SER A 47 -13.57 -7.09 7.41
C SER A 47 -12.55 -8.05 6.82
N LYS A 48 -11.29 -7.91 7.22
CA LYS A 48 -10.18 -8.78 6.82
C LYS A 48 -9.40 -9.25 8.03
N THR A 49 -8.92 -10.48 7.97
CA THR A 49 -7.97 -11.01 8.95
C THR A 49 -6.64 -11.19 8.25
N TYR A 50 -5.59 -10.56 8.79
CA TYR A 50 -4.24 -10.71 8.28
C TYR A 50 -3.28 -10.95 9.44
N LYS A 51 -2.49 -12.02 9.36
CA LYS A 51 -1.57 -12.47 10.42
C LYS A 51 -2.20 -12.52 11.82
N GLY A 52 -3.46 -12.97 11.91
CA GLY A 52 -4.20 -13.07 13.17
C GLY A 52 -4.78 -11.76 13.70
N ILE A 53 -4.52 -10.62 13.04
CA ILE A 53 -5.11 -9.32 13.37
C ILE A 53 -6.36 -9.11 12.52
N LYS A 54 -7.47 -8.76 13.17
CA LYS A 54 -8.73 -8.44 12.51
C LYS A 54 -8.83 -6.95 12.25
N TYR A 55 -8.96 -6.58 10.98
CA TYR A 55 -9.31 -5.24 10.53
C TYR A 55 -10.83 -5.17 10.35
N PRO A 56 -11.52 -4.21 11.01
CA PRO A 56 -12.97 -4.11 10.95
C PRO A 56 -13.43 -3.70 9.55
N ALA A 57 -14.68 -4.02 9.22
CA ALA A 57 -15.32 -3.45 8.04
C ALA A 57 -15.59 -1.96 8.28
N GLY A 58 -15.49 -1.13 7.24
CA GLY A 58 -15.74 0.30 7.37
C GLY A 58 -15.34 1.10 6.15
N TYR A 59 -15.58 2.40 6.23
CA TYR A 59 -15.09 3.36 5.25
C TYR A 59 -13.72 3.87 5.66
N TYR A 60 -12.80 3.89 4.70
CA TYR A 60 -11.44 4.36 4.88
C TYR A 60 -11.11 5.36 3.79
N ASN A 61 -10.52 6.49 4.17
CA ASN A 61 -9.94 7.42 3.21
C ASN A 61 -8.76 6.73 2.50
N SER A 62 -8.92 6.48 1.21
CA SER A 62 -8.08 5.56 0.45
C SER A 62 -8.09 5.90 -1.04
N LEU A 63 -7.04 5.44 -1.72
CA LEU A 63 -6.97 5.36 -3.17
C LEU A 63 -7.23 3.91 -3.61
N VAL A 64 -8.32 3.68 -4.33
CA VAL A 64 -8.70 2.38 -4.88
C VAL A 64 -8.56 2.43 -6.40
N ILE A 65 -7.76 1.52 -6.94
CA ILE A 65 -7.60 1.32 -8.38
C ILE A 65 -8.19 -0.04 -8.72
N THR A 66 -9.31 -0.05 -9.45
CA THR A 66 -9.95 -1.28 -9.92
C THR A 66 -9.48 -1.57 -11.34
N LEU A 67 -8.87 -2.73 -11.55
CA LEU A 67 -8.45 -3.20 -12.87
C LEU A 67 -9.49 -4.17 -13.45
N GLY A 68 -9.93 -3.92 -14.67
CA GLY A 68 -10.98 -4.70 -15.34
C GLY A 68 -12.26 -4.76 -14.51
N GLN A 69 -12.69 -5.97 -14.17
CA GLN A 69 -13.86 -6.23 -13.32
C GLN A 69 -13.52 -6.34 -11.83
N GLY A 70 -12.24 -6.22 -11.43
CA GLY A 70 -11.83 -6.33 -10.03
C GLY A 70 -11.99 -7.71 -9.40
N LEU A 71 -11.98 -8.77 -10.22
CA LEU A 71 -12.22 -10.16 -9.78
C LEU A 71 -10.96 -10.88 -9.27
N GLY A 72 -9.80 -10.22 -9.29
CA GLY A 72 -8.54 -10.81 -8.85
C GLY A 72 -8.32 -10.74 -7.33
N GLU A 73 -7.13 -11.17 -6.92
CA GLU A 73 -6.67 -10.99 -5.54
C GLU A 73 -6.46 -9.50 -5.27
N ASN A 74 -7.21 -8.95 -4.31
CA ASN A 74 -7.19 -7.52 -4.01
C ASN A 74 -6.06 -7.19 -3.03
N PHE A 75 -5.15 -6.30 -3.42
CA PHE A 75 -4.00 -5.90 -2.61
C PHE A 75 -4.30 -4.66 -1.77
N TRP A 76 -4.22 -4.80 -0.44
CA TRP A 76 -4.41 -3.70 0.50
C TRP A 76 -3.06 -3.34 1.11
N CYS A 77 -2.51 -2.17 0.77
CA CYS A 77 -1.15 -1.81 1.13
C CYS A 77 -0.86 -1.81 2.64
N VAL A 78 -1.86 -1.49 3.48
CA VAL A 78 -1.74 -1.58 4.94
C VAL A 78 -1.50 -3.02 5.41
N MET A 79 -2.08 -4.01 4.73
CA MET A 79 -1.90 -5.42 5.05
C MET A 79 -0.67 -6.03 4.37
N TYR A 80 -0.31 -5.56 3.17
CA TYR A 80 0.84 -6.07 2.41
C TYR A 80 1.86 -4.97 2.08
N PRO A 81 2.53 -4.35 3.07
CA PRO A 81 3.50 -3.29 2.80
C PRO A 81 4.59 -3.71 1.80
N PRO A 82 5.21 -4.91 1.89
CA PRO A 82 6.23 -5.31 0.93
C PRO A 82 5.71 -5.42 -0.51
N LEU A 83 4.41 -5.75 -0.70
CA LEU A 83 3.82 -5.85 -2.03
C LEU A 83 3.51 -4.48 -2.66
N CYS A 84 3.30 -3.46 -1.83
CA CYS A 84 3.14 -2.08 -2.30
C CYS A 84 4.48 -1.34 -2.47
N LEU A 85 5.56 -1.90 -1.95
CA LEU A 85 6.93 -1.37 -2.04
C LEU A 85 7.82 -2.23 -2.97
N ILE A 86 7.25 -3.13 -3.78
CA ILE A 86 8.02 -4.06 -4.62
C ILE A 86 8.97 -3.29 -5.56
N ASP A 87 8.54 -2.14 -6.08
CA ASP A 87 9.38 -1.34 -6.98
C ASP A 87 10.44 -0.46 -6.28
N GLU A 88 10.43 -0.36 -4.94
CA GLU A 88 11.53 0.30 -4.20
C GLU A 88 12.78 -0.58 -4.08
N ASN A 89 12.66 -1.89 -4.35
CA ASN A 89 13.69 -2.89 -4.12
C ASN A 89 14.34 -3.44 -5.40
N LYS A 90 14.40 -2.66 -6.48
CA LYS A 90 15.23 -3.06 -7.64
C LYS A 90 16.75 -3.01 -7.37
N ASN A 91 17.18 -2.59 -6.17
CA ASN A 91 18.60 -2.51 -5.77
C ASN A 91 18.90 -2.96 -4.32
N THR A 92 18.16 -3.89 -3.73
CA THR A 92 18.46 -4.37 -2.36
C THR A 92 18.29 -5.89 -2.27
N THR A 93 19.40 -6.60 -2.47
CA THR A 93 19.55 -8.04 -2.23
C THR A 93 19.47 -8.44 -0.75
N GLU A 94 19.01 -7.57 0.15
CA GLU A 94 18.96 -7.86 1.58
C GLU A 94 17.75 -7.17 2.22
N VAL A 95 16.64 -7.90 2.33
CA VAL A 95 15.52 -7.48 3.18
C VAL A 95 15.84 -8.00 4.59
N GLU A 96 16.23 -7.13 5.50
CA GLU A 96 16.54 -7.53 6.88
C GLU A 96 15.25 -7.75 7.67
N TYR A 97 14.92 -9.01 7.92
CA TYR A 97 13.77 -9.41 8.74
C TYR A 97 14.16 -9.43 10.21
N LYS A 98 13.70 -8.44 10.98
CA LYS A 98 13.78 -8.49 12.44
C LYS A 98 12.69 -9.41 13.00
N SER A 99 13.09 -10.63 13.38
CA SER A 99 12.21 -11.59 14.04
C SER A 99 12.30 -11.40 15.56
N TYR A 100 11.16 -11.09 16.19
CA TYR A 100 11.09 -10.97 17.65
C TYR A 100 11.45 -12.30 18.34
N VAL A 101 11.16 -13.43 17.71
CA VAL A 101 11.55 -14.76 18.21
C VAL A 101 13.07 -14.95 18.16
N LYS A 102 13.73 -14.48 17.09
CA LYS A 102 15.20 -14.49 16.97
C LYS A 102 15.83 -13.64 18.06
N ASP A 103 15.30 -12.46 18.30
CA ASP A 103 15.82 -11.55 19.34
C ASP A 103 15.69 -12.14 20.75
N VAL A 104 14.57 -12.82 21.03
CA VAL A 104 14.37 -13.51 22.32
C VAL A 104 15.32 -14.71 22.46
N LEU A 105 15.49 -15.53 21.42
CA LEU A 105 16.40 -16.68 21.46
C LEU A 105 17.87 -16.25 21.65
N LEU A 106 18.29 -15.13 21.04
CA LEU A 106 19.64 -14.57 21.21
C LEU A 106 19.86 -13.90 22.58
N LYS A 107 18.80 -13.53 23.30
CA LYS A 107 18.91 -12.91 24.62
C LYS A 107 19.13 -13.93 25.75
N TYR A 108 18.71 -15.17 25.55
CA TYR A 108 18.74 -16.23 26.56
C TYR A 108 19.68 -17.41 26.21
N ASN A 109 20.47 -17.27 25.14
CA ASN A 109 21.66 -18.07 24.84
C ASN A 109 22.92 -17.22 25.04
#